data_AF-A0AA88QZK7-F1
#
_entry.id   AF-A0AA88QZK7-F1
#
_cell.length_a   1.000
_cell.length_b   1.000
_cell.length_c   1.000
_cell.angle_alpha   90.00
_cell.angle_beta   90.00
_cell.angle_gamma   90.00
#
_symmetry.space_group_name_H-M   'P 1'
#
loop_
_entity.id
_entity.type
_entity.pdbx_description
1 polymer ?
#
loop_
_entity_poly.entity_id
_entity_poly.type
_entity_poly.pdbx_seq_one_letter_code
_entity_poly.pdbx_strand_id
1 'polypeptide(L)'
;MATYMSLSLLLLTALISSSIATDISSRNQDLLVAIEEMQKANYFTFVMLINMIPPDLIQGNITFLMPNDRTLSKTTIPGNALADFVLLHSIPSPLLFDQLEHIPTGSMIPTSSNPAVMLKVSNNGRRHYFLNDVRIISPNICTLRSSIRCHGIDGVVHATAMASPPEHNNTTPPSPTCSNGASSRPPASPAPSLAPPVGGFILAPSPAPPPTDSSPRNSGSSSQQRHGGLIELAMTCMMMFVIVDNPYMASAETTKTPDLSITKPPSHGSPTHVFRSKLPDIPISSHFLLHTYCFEKMSEFADKACLIEGSTGKTYSYAETHLICRKTAAGLTSLGIKKGDVVMVLLQNCAEFVFAFMGASMIGAVITTVNPFYTSAEVFKQFNASKTKLVITQSNYVDKLRDPDDKYPKLGQDFKVITTDDPPPDCLHFSLLSECNDTEMVHNTLSIDPNDPVALPFSSGTTGLPKGVVLTHRSVNR
;
A
#
# COMPACT_ATOMS: atom_id res chain seq x y z
N MET A 1 20.75 57.78 25.32
CA MET A 1 21.16 57.20 24.02
C MET A 1 21.83 55.84 24.19
N ALA A 2 22.91 55.72 24.97
CA ALA A 2 23.64 54.44 25.14
C ALA A 2 22.80 53.29 25.77
N THR A 3 21.94 53.59 26.75
CA THR A 3 21.08 52.58 27.40
C THR A 3 19.96 52.05 26.50
N TYR A 4 19.37 52.89 25.65
CA TYR A 4 18.34 52.49 24.68
C TYR A 4 18.92 51.64 23.54
N MET A 5 20.16 51.92 23.11
CA MET A 5 20.85 51.11 22.10
C MET A 5 21.24 49.73 22.63
N SER A 6 21.66 49.64 23.90
CA SER A 6 21.96 48.36 24.55
C SER A 6 20.71 47.48 24.72
N LEU A 7 19.59 48.06 25.14
CA LEU A 7 18.33 47.33 25.32
C LEU A 7 17.73 46.86 23.98
N SER A 8 17.85 47.67 22.93
CA SER A 8 17.45 47.30 21.55
C SER A 8 18.28 46.14 21.02
N LEU A 9 19.60 46.15 21.23
CA LEU A 9 20.49 45.07 20.83
C LEU A 9 20.19 43.77 21.60
N LEU A 10 19.88 43.86 22.90
CA LEU A 10 19.49 42.70 23.73
C LEU A 10 18.14 42.09 23.30
N LEU A 11 17.18 42.93 22.92
CA LEU A 11 15.89 42.46 22.39
C LEU A 11 16.07 41.81 21.01
N LEU A 12 16.92 42.37 20.15
CA LEU A 12 17.18 41.81 18.83
C LEU A 12 17.91 40.46 18.93
N THR A 13 18.89 40.33 19.83
CA THR A 13 19.57 39.04 20.08
C THR A 13 18.64 38.01 20.72
N ALA A 14 17.73 38.42 21.60
CA ALA A 14 16.72 37.53 22.18
C ALA A 14 15.68 37.05 21.15
N LEU A 15 15.26 37.91 20.22
CA LEU A 15 14.34 37.57 19.12
C LEU A 15 14.99 36.65 18.07
N ILE A 16 16.27 36.87 17.76
CA ILE A 16 17.04 35.98 16.88
C ILE A 16 17.26 34.62 17.54
N SER A 17 17.57 34.60 18.84
CA SER A 17 17.76 33.35 19.58
C SER A 17 16.48 32.52 19.68
N SER A 18 15.31 33.17 19.84
CA SER A 18 14.02 32.49 19.88
C SER A 18 13.56 32.00 18.51
N SER A 19 13.85 32.72 17.42
CA SER A 19 13.56 32.22 16.06
C SER A 19 14.45 31.03 15.68
N ILE A 20 15.73 31.06 16.05
CA ILE A 20 16.65 29.94 15.82
C ILE A 20 16.24 28.72 16.64
N ALA A 21 15.86 28.90 17.92
CA ALA A 21 15.43 27.80 18.78
C ALA A 21 14.13 27.14 18.28
N THR A 22 13.17 27.94 17.79
CA THR A 22 11.91 27.42 17.22
C THR A 22 12.13 26.69 15.90
N ASP A 23 13.05 27.17 15.06
CA ASP A 23 13.40 26.56 13.77
C ASP A 23 14.27 25.28 13.91
N ILE A 24 15.14 25.20 14.92
CA ILE A 24 15.85 23.95 15.24
C ILE A 24 14.87 22.91 15.81
N SER A 25 13.95 23.34 16.68
CA SER A 25 12.92 22.46 17.25
C SER A 25 11.97 21.91 16.19
N SER A 26 11.59 22.71 15.18
CA SER A 26 10.73 22.26 14.08
C SER A 26 11.46 21.27 13.16
N ARG A 27 12.72 21.56 12.79
CA ARG A 27 13.55 20.66 11.97
C ARG A 27 13.77 19.29 12.61
N ASN A 28 14.06 19.28 13.90
CA ASN A 28 14.18 18.03 14.65
C ASN A 28 12.87 17.25 14.68
N GLN A 29 11.73 17.95 14.82
CA GLN A 29 10.42 17.31 14.79
C GLN A 29 10.09 16.70 13.43
N ASP A 30 10.43 17.38 12.33
CA ASP A 30 10.18 16.90 10.98
C ASP A 30 11.03 15.67 10.66
N LEU A 31 12.30 15.64 11.09
CA LEU A 31 13.16 14.46 10.96
C LEU A 31 12.62 13.27 11.75
N LEU A 32 12.12 13.49 12.97
CA LEU A 32 11.51 12.42 13.78
C LEU A 32 10.27 11.82 13.11
N VAL A 33 9.40 12.67 12.54
CA VAL A 33 8.22 12.20 11.79
C VAL A 33 8.65 11.43 10.55
N ALA A 34 9.63 11.93 9.80
CA ALA A 34 10.14 11.25 8.62
C ALA A 34 10.75 9.88 8.98
N ILE A 35 11.54 9.79 10.05
CA ILE A 35 12.10 8.53 10.57
C ILE A 35 10.98 7.53 10.88
N GLU A 36 9.89 7.98 11.52
CA GLU A 36 8.74 7.12 11.81
C GLU A 36 8.08 6.59 10.52
N GLU A 37 7.88 7.44 9.51
CA GLU A 37 7.35 7.07 8.19
C GLU A 37 8.29 6.10 7.45
N MET A 38 9.61 6.32 7.48
CA MET A 38 10.62 5.44 6.89
C MET A 38 10.61 4.05 7.55
N GLN A 39 10.52 3.98 8.88
CA GLN A 39 10.44 2.73 9.62
C GLN A 39 9.16 1.97 9.29
N LYS A 40 8.02 2.66 9.22
CA LYS A 40 6.73 2.09 8.78
C LYS A 40 6.79 1.50 7.36
N ALA A 41 7.65 2.03 6.52
CA ALA A 41 7.89 1.56 5.15
C ALA A 41 9.01 0.51 5.03
N ASN A 42 9.54 -0.01 6.14
CA ASN A 42 10.61 -1.02 6.21
C ASN A 42 11.97 -0.57 5.66
N TYR A 43 12.37 0.69 5.89
CA TYR A 43 13.72 1.19 5.57
C TYR A 43 14.59 1.31 6.84
N PHE A 44 14.66 0.22 7.62
CA PHE A 44 15.28 0.22 8.96
C PHE A 44 16.78 0.50 8.90
N THR A 45 17.48 -0.08 7.94
CA THR A 45 18.94 0.09 7.81
C THR A 45 19.25 1.53 7.46
N PHE A 46 18.52 2.15 6.53
CA PHE A 46 18.72 3.56 6.16
C PHE A 46 18.45 4.51 7.35
N VAL A 47 17.39 4.25 8.12
CA VAL A 47 17.12 4.97 9.37
C VAL A 47 18.25 4.81 10.39
N MET A 48 18.86 3.63 10.49
CA MET A 48 20.02 3.41 11.35
C MET A 48 21.20 4.27 10.91
N LEU A 49 21.45 4.39 9.59
CA LEU A 49 22.50 5.27 9.04
C LEU A 49 22.23 6.75 9.38
N ILE A 50 20.98 7.20 9.27
CA ILE A 50 20.56 8.56 9.67
C ILE A 50 20.85 8.80 11.15
N ASN A 51 20.51 7.86 12.03
CA ASN A 51 20.70 8.02 13.48
C ASN A 51 22.16 7.93 13.93
N MET A 52 23.04 7.40 13.09
CA MET A 52 24.48 7.29 13.35
C MET A 52 25.25 8.55 12.94
N ILE A 53 24.62 9.48 12.20
CA ILE A 53 25.24 10.76 11.83
C ILE A 53 24.75 11.89 12.75
N PRO A 54 25.58 12.92 13.01
CA PRO A 54 25.17 14.09 13.75
C PRO A 54 23.91 14.74 13.14
N PRO A 55 22.84 15.00 13.93
CA PRO A 55 21.56 15.49 13.40
C PRO A 55 21.64 16.87 12.76
N ASP A 56 22.65 17.67 13.12
CA ASP A 56 22.96 18.98 12.54
C ASP A 56 23.43 18.89 11.08
N LEU A 57 23.87 17.72 10.60
CA LEU A 57 24.23 17.51 9.20
C LEU A 57 23.00 17.38 8.29
N ILE A 58 21.85 16.97 8.83
CA ILE A 58 20.62 16.85 8.06
C ILE A 58 19.87 18.18 8.14
N GLN A 59 19.95 18.96 7.08
CA GLN A 59 19.15 20.16 6.94
C GLN A 59 17.69 19.78 6.66
N GLY A 60 16.74 20.48 7.28
CA GLY A 60 15.34 20.41 6.85
C GLY A 60 15.22 20.93 5.40
N ASN A 61 14.19 20.51 4.67
CA ASN A 61 14.01 20.73 3.22
C ASN A 61 14.84 19.78 2.34
N ILE A 62 14.66 18.47 2.55
CA ILE A 62 15.45 17.42 1.90
C ILE A 62 14.55 16.31 1.35
N THR A 63 15.01 15.64 0.29
CA THR A 63 14.43 14.37 -0.15
C THR A 63 15.45 13.25 0.05
N PHE A 64 15.10 12.24 0.82
CA PHE A 64 15.90 11.02 0.94
C PHE A 64 15.60 10.03 -0.19
N LEU A 65 16.66 9.47 -0.76
CA LEU A 65 16.63 8.39 -1.74
C LEU A 65 17.14 7.13 -1.03
N MET A 66 16.23 6.27 -0.60
CA MET A 66 16.53 5.23 0.39
C MET A 66 16.67 3.87 -0.29
N PRO A 67 17.88 3.28 -0.36
CA PRO A 67 18.01 1.89 -0.76
C PRO A 67 17.35 1.00 0.30
N ASN A 68 16.68 -0.07 -0.14
CA ASN A 68 16.08 -1.02 0.79
C ASN A 68 17.13 -1.80 1.60
N ASP A 69 16.70 -2.44 2.68
CA ASP A 69 17.58 -3.19 3.59
C ASP A 69 18.37 -4.32 2.89
N ARG A 70 17.79 -4.95 1.85
CA ARG A 70 18.48 -5.98 1.06
C ARG A 70 19.61 -5.40 0.21
N THR A 71 19.45 -4.19 -0.31
CA THR A 71 20.49 -3.49 -1.06
C THR A 71 21.59 -2.99 -0.12
N LEU A 72 21.22 -2.42 1.03
CA LEU A 72 22.19 -1.93 2.02
C LEU A 72 22.99 -3.06 2.69
N SER A 73 22.40 -4.23 2.93
CA SER A 73 23.13 -5.38 3.53
C SER A 73 24.28 -5.90 2.65
N LYS A 74 24.30 -5.57 1.36
CA LYS A 74 25.37 -5.91 0.41
C LYS A 74 26.36 -4.77 0.19
N THR A 75 26.14 -3.62 0.81
CA THR A 75 26.93 -2.42 0.59
C THR A 75 27.90 -2.23 1.74
N THR A 76 29.19 -2.08 1.44
CA THR A 76 30.20 -1.77 2.46
C THR A 76 30.34 -0.26 2.60
N ILE A 77 29.97 0.28 3.77
CA ILE A 77 30.09 1.71 4.08
C ILE A 77 31.14 1.87 5.19
N PRO A 78 32.32 2.45 4.89
CA PRO A 78 33.30 2.79 5.91
C PRO A 78 32.69 3.74 6.94
N GLY A 79 32.97 3.55 8.23
CA GLY A 79 32.38 4.39 9.29
C GLY A 79 32.69 5.89 9.15
N ASN A 80 33.84 6.25 8.57
CA ASN A 80 34.24 7.63 8.28
C ASN A 80 33.56 8.23 7.04
N ALA A 81 32.88 7.43 6.22
CA ALA A 81 32.18 7.86 5.00
C ALA A 81 30.64 7.84 5.16
N LEU A 82 30.15 7.64 6.38
CA LEU A 82 28.72 7.47 6.65
C LEU A 82 27.91 8.73 6.35
N ALA A 83 28.37 9.89 6.81
CA ALA A 83 27.73 11.17 6.53
C ALA A 83 27.66 11.44 5.03
N ASP A 84 28.77 11.22 4.32
CA ASP A 84 28.86 11.38 2.87
C ASP A 84 27.90 10.43 2.14
N PHE A 85 27.77 9.19 2.62
CA PHE A 85 26.84 8.22 2.07
C PHE A 85 25.38 8.69 2.19
N VAL A 86 24.96 9.11 3.39
CA VAL A 86 23.58 9.59 3.63
C VAL A 86 23.31 10.86 2.82
N LEU A 87 24.28 11.79 2.77
CA LEU A 87 24.14 13.02 2.01
C LEU A 87 24.16 12.80 0.49
N LEU A 88 24.88 11.79 -0.02
CA LEU A 88 24.82 11.37 -1.42
C LEU A 88 23.44 10.82 -1.79
N HIS A 89 22.77 10.18 -0.83
CA HIS A 89 21.41 9.65 -0.94
C HIS A 89 20.35 10.68 -0.57
N SER A 90 20.64 11.96 -0.78
CA SER A 90 19.65 13.01 -0.58
C SER A 90 19.75 14.14 -1.58
N ILE A 91 18.61 14.78 -1.83
CA ILE A 91 18.45 15.96 -2.67
C ILE A 91 18.09 17.14 -1.76
N PRO A 92 18.74 18.31 -1.88
CA PRO A 92 18.52 19.48 -1.02
C PRO A 92 17.24 20.25 -1.40
N SER A 93 16.15 19.52 -1.63
CA SER A 93 14.82 20.07 -1.88
C SER A 93 13.76 18.96 -1.68
N PRO A 94 12.60 19.25 -1.07
CA PRO A 94 11.46 18.34 -1.04
C PRO A 94 10.90 18.13 -2.44
N LEU A 95 11.01 16.90 -2.95
CA LEU A 95 10.57 16.51 -4.28
C LEU A 95 9.53 15.41 -4.16
N LEU A 96 8.29 15.68 -4.58
CA LEU A 96 7.23 14.70 -4.71
C LEU A 96 7.41 13.90 -6.00
N PHE A 97 6.89 12.68 -6.01
CA PHE A 97 6.99 11.81 -7.18
C PHE A 97 6.33 12.40 -8.43
N ASP A 98 5.17 13.05 -8.30
CA ASP A 98 4.47 13.66 -9.44
C ASP A 98 5.21 14.89 -10.00
N GLN A 99 6.10 15.50 -9.20
CA GLN A 99 6.96 16.58 -9.69
C GLN A 99 8.05 16.05 -10.62
N LEU A 100 8.45 14.77 -10.51
CA LEU A 100 9.38 14.13 -11.44
C LEU A 100 8.81 14.01 -12.86
N GLU A 101 7.48 13.97 -13.01
CA GLU A 101 6.82 13.96 -14.33
C GLU A 101 7.14 15.22 -15.14
N HIS A 102 7.31 16.34 -14.43
CA HIS A 102 7.55 17.65 -15.02
C HIS A 102 9.04 17.91 -15.24
N ILE A 103 9.92 17.01 -14.76
CA ILE A 103 11.37 17.14 -14.93
C ILE A 103 11.77 16.40 -16.23
N PRO A 104 12.32 17.12 -17.23
CA PRO A 104 12.73 16.50 -18.49
C PRO A 104 13.77 15.39 -18.29
N THR A 105 13.69 14.35 -19.13
CA THR A 105 14.75 13.34 -19.19
C THR A 105 16.07 13.99 -19.58
N GLY A 106 17.14 13.69 -18.84
CA GLY A 106 18.45 14.29 -18.98
C GLY A 106 18.71 15.47 -18.03
N SER A 107 17.71 15.95 -17.29
CA SER A 107 17.91 16.95 -16.25
C SER A 107 18.84 16.45 -15.14
N MET A 108 19.62 17.37 -14.57
CA MET A 108 20.58 17.09 -13.51
C MET A 108 20.08 17.70 -12.19
N ILE A 109 20.01 16.90 -11.13
CA ILE A 109 19.59 17.31 -9.78
C ILE A 109 20.80 17.20 -8.82
N PRO A 110 21.12 18.21 -8.01
CA PRO A 110 22.24 18.13 -7.07
C PRO A 110 21.96 17.16 -5.91
N THR A 111 23.00 16.54 -5.38
CA THR A 111 22.95 15.82 -4.10
C THR A 111 23.32 16.74 -2.92
N SER A 112 22.90 16.39 -1.71
CA SER A 112 23.21 17.17 -0.50
C SER A 112 24.66 17.02 -0.03
N SER A 113 25.40 16.03 -0.54
CA SER A 113 26.82 15.81 -0.19
C SER A 113 27.76 16.85 -0.80
N ASN A 114 27.60 17.15 -2.08
CA ASN A 114 28.43 18.10 -2.81
C ASN A 114 27.67 18.63 -4.03
N PRO A 115 27.57 19.96 -4.23
CA PRO A 115 26.93 20.55 -5.41
C PRO A 115 27.50 20.08 -6.76
N ALA A 116 28.74 19.57 -6.78
CA ALA A 116 29.38 19.02 -7.97
C ALA A 116 28.90 17.59 -8.31
N VAL A 117 28.23 16.90 -7.40
CA VAL A 117 27.68 15.56 -7.63
C VAL A 117 26.20 15.70 -8.01
N MET A 118 25.89 15.27 -9.22
CA MET A 118 24.58 15.46 -9.83
C MET A 118 23.95 14.11 -10.20
N LEU A 119 22.63 14.02 -10.05
CA LEU A 119 21.80 12.90 -10.44
C LEU A 119 21.11 13.21 -11.76
N LYS A 120 21.39 12.40 -12.78
CA LYS A 120 20.70 12.47 -14.06
C LYS A 120 19.35 11.79 -13.95
N VAL A 121 18.29 12.54 -14.24
CA VAL A 121 16.92 12.05 -14.28
C VAL A 121 16.67 11.40 -15.62
N SER A 122 16.08 10.20 -15.63
CA SER A 122 15.54 9.60 -16.85
C SER A 122 14.13 9.06 -16.63
N ASN A 123 13.29 9.21 -17.66
CA ASN A 123 11.92 8.74 -17.70
C ASN A 123 11.77 7.74 -18.84
N ASN A 124 11.57 6.46 -18.50
CA ASN A 124 11.44 5.37 -19.47
C ASN A 124 9.97 4.97 -19.75
N GLY A 125 9.00 5.84 -19.44
CA GLY A 125 7.57 5.56 -19.62
C GLY A 125 6.72 6.06 -18.46
N ARG A 126 5.38 5.91 -18.55
CA ARG A 126 4.41 6.73 -17.79
C ARG A 126 4.57 6.83 -16.26
N ARG A 127 5.38 6.00 -15.57
CA ARG A 127 5.76 6.12 -14.14
C ARG A 127 7.11 5.48 -13.76
N HIS A 128 8.06 5.37 -14.69
CA HIS A 128 9.37 4.76 -14.41
C HIS A 128 10.47 5.82 -14.44
N TYR A 129 10.82 6.33 -13.24
CA TYR A 129 11.86 7.34 -13.05
C TYR A 129 13.12 6.73 -12.49
N PHE A 130 14.26 7.18 -13.03
CA PHE A 130 15.57 6.77 -12.58
C PHE A 130 16.44 8.00 -12.27
N LEU A 131 17.35 7.83 -11.32
CA LEU A 131 18.38 8.78 -10.91
C LEU A 131 19.73 8.08 -11.01
N ASN A 132 20.57 8.45 -11.98
CA ASN A 132 21.82 7.73 -12.30
C ASN A 132 21.60 6.21 -12.45
N ASP A 133 20.61 5.83 -13.26
CA ASP A 133 20.20 4.44 -13.54
C ASP A 133 19.63 3.65 -12.34
N VAL A 134 19.48 4.30 -11.18
CA VAL A 134 18.79 3.73 -10.01
C VAL A 134 17.32 4.08 -10.07
N ARG A 135 16.43 3.09 -9.97
CA ARG A 135 14.98 3.29 -10.12
C ARG A 135 14.33 3.69 -8.81
N ILE A 136 13.36 4.60 -8.88
CA ILE A 136 12.42 4.84 -7.78
C ILE A 136 11.37 3.73 -7.79
N ILE A 137 11.32 2.95 -6.70
CA ILE A 137 10.43 1.79 -6.52
C ILE A 137 9.35 2.02 -5.47
N SER A 138 9.54 2.97 -4.55
CA SER A 138 8.55 3.29 -3.50
C SER A 138 8.42 4.80 -3.37
N PRO A 139 7.55 5.43 -4.17
CA PRO A 139 7.41 6.88 -4.16
C PRO A 139 6.68 7.41 -2.94
N ASN A 140 6.97 8.65 -2.54
CA ASN A 140 6.22 9.44 -1.56
C ASN A 140 6.04 8.71 -0.20
N ILE A 141 7.12 8.17 0.39
CA ILE A 141 7.05 7.49 1.69
C ILE A 141 6.79 8.48 2.83
N CYS A 142 7.50 9.62 2.84
CA CYS A 142 7.31 10.66 3.85
C CYS A 142 6.39 11.76 3.32
N THR A 143 5.18 11.88 3.88
CA THR A 143 4.12 12.79 3.37
C THR A 143 3.53 13.71 4.42
N LEU A 144 3.66 13.39 5.71
CA LEU A 144 3.00 14.11 6.81
C LEU A 144 3.48 15.56 7.00
N ARG A 145 4.72 15.88 6.64
CA ARG A 145 5.34 17.21 6.77
C ARG A 145 5.91 17.67 5.44
N SER A 146 5.96 18.97 5.17
CA SER A 146 6.39 19.48 3.85
C SER A 146 7.90 19.54 3.64
N SER A 147 8.70 19.51 4.71
CA SER A 147 10.15 19.75 4.68
C SER A 147 10.99 18.49 4.41
N ILE A 148 10.45 17.28 4.61
CA ILE A 148 11.19 16.04 4.33
C ILE A 148 10.34 15.14 3.44
N ARG A 149 10.95 14.68 2.34
CA ARG A 149 10.39 13.71 1.40
C ARG A 149 11.27 12.49 1.39
N CYS A 150 10.68 11.35 1.03
CA CYS A 150 11.40 10.09 1.01
C CYS A 150 10.91 9.25 -0.17
N HIS A 151 11.82 8.70 -0.95
CA HIS A 151 11.55 7.74 -2.00
C HIS A 151 12.43 6.52 -1.81
N GLY A 152 11.84 5.34 -1.90
CA GLY A 152 12.58 4.09 -1.95
C GLY A 152 13.17 3.83 -3.32
N ILE A 153 14.41 3.35 -3.35
CA ILE A 153 15.16 3.06 -4.57
C ILE A 153 15.69 1.61 -4.57
N ASP A 154 15.89 1.03 -5.76
CA ASP A 154 16.34 -0.37 -5.93
C ASP A 154 17.86 -0.55 -6.03
N GLY A 155 18.63 0.53 -5.89
CA GLY A 155 20.09 0.54 -6.00
C GLY A 155 20.73 1.53 -5.04
N VAL A 156 22.05 1.62 -5.10
CA VAL A 156 22.85 2.61 -4.37
C VAL A 156 23.24 3.71 -5.35
N VAL A 157 23.04 4.96 -4.97
CA VAL A 157 23.52 6.10 -5.75
C VAL A 157 25.03 6.16 -5.63
N HIS A 158 25.71 6.16 -6.77
CA HIS A 158 27.16 6.32 -6.83
C HIS A 158 27.54 7.74 -7.25
N ALA A 159 28.57 8.29 -6.62
CA ALA A 159 29.12 9.58 -6.99
C ALA A 159 29.69 9.48 -8.41
N THR A 160 29.05 10.15 -9.37
CA THR A 160 29.60 10.31 -10.72
C THR A 160 30.19 11.71 -10.76
N ALA A 161 31.52 11.82 -10.73
CA ALA A 161 32.18 13.10 -10.98
C ALA A 161 31.91 13.52 -12.43
N MET A 162 31.67 14.81 -12.68
CA MET A 162 31.69 15.32 -14.05
C MET A 162 33.01 14.94 -14.71
N ALA A 163 32.92 14.28 -15.87
CA ALA A 163 34.03 14.24 -16.82
C ALA A 163 34.44 15.69 -17.10
N SER A 164 35.73 15.96 -17.03
CA SER A 164 36.35 17.23 -17.45
C SER A 164 35.79 17.64 -18.82
N PRO A 165 35.65 18.95 -19.10
CA PRO A 165 35.34 19.38 -20.46
C PRO A 165 36.42 18.83 -21.40
N PRO A 166 36.07 18.32 -22.60
CA PRO A 166 37.08 17.91 -23.56
C PRO A 166 37.95 19.12 -23.90
N GLU A 167 39.27 18.93 -23.85
CA GLU A 167 40.23 19.91 -24.34
C GLU A 167 39.87 20.30 -25.78
N HIS A 168 39.78 21.61 -26.01
CA HIS A 168 39.61 22.21 -27.32
C HIS A 168 40.82 21.86 -28.20
N ASN A 169 40.75 20.75 -28.93
CA ASN A 169 41.59 20.58 -30.11
C ASN A 169 40.96 21.41 -31.24
N ASN A 170 41.63 22.51 -31.55
CA ASN A 170 41.37 23.39 -32.69
C ASN A 170 41.23 22.58 -33.97
N THR A 171 40.01 22.39 -34.44
CA THR A 171 39.71 22.27 -35.87
C THR A 171 38.37 22.93 -36.15
N THR A 172 38.43 23.95 -36.99
CA THR A 172 37.37 24.79 -37.51
C THR A 172 36.25 23.96 -38.18
N PRO A 173 34.96 24.25 -37.93
CA PRO A 173 33.88 23.72 -38.75
C PRO A 173 33.64 24.62 -39.98
N PRO A 174 33.35 24.08 -41.18
CA PRO A 174 32.84 24.89 -42.27
C PRO A 174 31.34 25.17 -42.07
N SER A 175 30.95 26.36 -42.51
CA SER A 175 29.61 26.95 -42.41
C SER A 175 28.55 26.21 -43.24
N PRO A 176 27.24 26.33 -42.92
CA PRO A 176 26.18 25.67 -43.66
C PRO A 176 25.79 26.48 -44.90
N THR A 177 25.58 25.80 -46.03
CA THR A 177 24.85 26.35 -47.18
C THR A 177 23.60 25.52 -47.41
N CYS A 178 22.44 26.18 -47.29
CA CYS A 178 21.16 25.67 -47.76
C CYS A 178 21.08 25.83 -49.28
N SER A 179 20.64 24.79 -49.98
CA SER A 179 19.95 24.97 -51.27
C SER A 179 18.90 23.87 -51.49
N ASN A 180 17.74 24.33 -51.97
CA ASN A 180 16.53 23.59 -52.27
C ASN A 180 16.71 22.61 -53.45
N GLY A 181 15.91 21.53 -53.48
CA GLY A 181 15.68 20.77 -54.71
C GLY A 181 14.90 19.47 -54.48
N ALA A 182 13.71 19.39 -55.06
CA ALA A 182 12.72 18.33 -54.87
C ALA A 182 12.98 17.02 -55.65
N SER A 183 12.16 16.01 -55.30
CA SER A 183 11.72 14.87 -56.13
C SER A 183 12.67 13.67 -56.33
N SER A 184 12.35 12.54 -55.69
CA SER A 184 11.68 11.38 -56.34
C SER A 184 11.80 10.11 -55.48
N ARG A 185 10.72 9.33 -55.46
CA ARG A 185 10.56 8.04 -54.77
C ARG A 185 11.12 6.89 -55.62
N PRO A 186 11.62 5.80 -55.02
CA PRO A 186 11.40 4.48 -55.61
C PRO A 186 10.85 3.43 -54.62
N PRO A 187 10.40 2.25 -55.12
CA PRO A 187 9.33 1.45 -54.53
C PRO A 187 9.80 0.22 -53.73
N ALA A 188 8.82 -0.40 -53.06
CA ALA A 188 8.89 -1.59 -52.22
C ALA A 188 9.02 -2.91 -53.00
N SER A 189 9.57 -3.96 -52.36
CA SER A 189 9.43 -5.41 -52.66
C SER A 189 9.88 -6.24 -51.42
N PRO A 190 9.64 -7.56 -51.30
CA PRO A 190 8.57 -8.11 -50.45
C PRO A 190 9.03 -9.19 -49.42
N ALA A 191 8.09 -9.63 -48.58
CA ALA A 191 8.24 -10.69 -47.58
C ALA A 191 8.41 -12.12 -48.15
N PRO A 192 8.92 -13.10 -47.37
CA PRO A 192 8.82 -14.52 -47.70
C PRO A 192 7.90 -15.33 -46.76
N SER A 193 7.49 -16.49 -47.29
CA SER A 193 6.40 -17.39 -46.91
C SER A 193 6.80 -18.62 -46.06
N LEU A 194 5.79 -19.20 -45.38
CA LEU A 194 5.64 -20.54 -44.74
C LEU A 194 5.90 -21.72 -45.73
N ALA A 195 6.22 -23.01 -45.42
CA ALA A 195 6.44 -23.88 -44.22
C ALA A 195 7.12 -25.25 -44.67
N PRO A 196 6.94 -26.45 -44.03
CA PRO A 196 7.87 -27.25 -43.16
C PRO A 196 8.18 -28.70 -43.72
N PRO A 197 8.42 -29.83 -42.97
CA PRO A 197 9.01 -30.18 -41.64
C PRO A 197 10.11 -31.31 -41.70
N VAL A 198 10.42 -31.97 -40.54
CA VAL A 198 11.20 -33.23 -40.23
C VAL A 198 12.51 -32.92 -39.45
N GLY A 199 12.94 -33.53 -38.33
CA GLY A 199 12.58 -34.69 -37.50
C GLY A 199 13.90 -35.27 -36.89
N GLY A 200 13.97 -35.56 -35.57
CA GLY A 200 14.98 -36.49 -35.00
C GLY A 200 15.85 -36.05 -33.81
N PHE A 201 15.41 -36.45 -32.59
CA PHE A 201 16.13 -37.21 -31.54
C PHE A 201 17.47 -36.79 -30.86
N ILE A 202 17.42 -36.87 -29.50
CA ILE A 202 18.42 -37.38 -28.51
C ILE A 202 19.45 -36.39 -27.90
N LEU A 203 19.31 -36.05 -26.59
CA LEU A 203 20.06 -36.58 -25.40
C LEU A 203 19.88 -35.66 -24.16
N ALA A 204 19.65 -36.27 -23.00
CA ALA A 204 19.71 -35.67 -21.66
C ALA A 204 21.15 -35.33 -21.24
N PRO A 205 21.36 -34.53 -20.18
CA PRO A 205 21.80 -35.17 -18.92
C PRO A 205 21.29 -34.51 -17.61
N SER A 206 21.38 -35.30 -16.55
CA SER A 206 21.28 -34.95 -15.11
C SER A 206 22.45 -35.69 -14.41
N PRO A 207 22.76 -35.53 -13.11
CA PRO A 207 22.97 -34.34 -12.26
C PRO A 207 24.36 -34.38 -11.56
N ALA A 208 24.73 -33.35 -10.77
CA ALA A 208 25.93 -33.37 -9.90
C ALA A 208 25.74 -32.42 -8.67
N PRO A 209 26.54 -32.51 -7.57
CA PRO A 209 26.12 -32.92 -6.22
C PRO A 209 26.24 -31.79 -5.14
N PRO A 210 25.93 -32.06 -3.85
CA PRO A 210 25.71 -31.02 -2.82
C PRO A 210 26.96 -30.70 -1.96
N PRO A 211 26.92 -29.63 -1.16
CA PRO A 211 27.66 -29.55 0.11
C PRO A 211 26.69 -29.30 1.29
N THR A 212 26.58 -30.23 2.25
CA THR A 212 27.30 -30.32 3.54
C THR A 212 26.96 -29.26 4.60
N ASP A 213 26.38 -29.81 5.67
CA ASP A 213 26.14 -29.35 7.03
C ASP A 213 27.18 -28.37 7.63
N SER A 214 26.68 -27.33 8.30
CA SER A 214 27.25 -26.85 9.57
C SER A 214 26.29 -25.90 10.29
N SER A 215 25.61 -26.42 11.30
CA SER A 215 24.95 -25.66 12.36
C SER A 215 25.99 -24.96 13.27
N PRO A 216 25.61 -23.82 13.88
CA PRO A 216 25.75 -23.75 15.33
C PRO A 216 24.45 -23.29 16.04
N ARG A 217 24.21 -23.92 17.19
CA ARG A 217 23.25 -23.51 18.23
C ARG A 217 23.63 -22.17 18.85
N ASN A 218 22.64 -21.30 19.08
CA ASN A 218 22.42 -20.54 20.33
C ASN A 218 21.22 -19.58 20.15
N SER A 219 20.11 -19.78 20.85
CA SER A 219 19.78 -19.28 22.20
C SER A 219 19.08 -17.91 22.18
N GLY A 220 17.78 -17.93 22.49
CA GLY A 220 16.98 -16.91 23.18
C GLY A 220 17.14 -15.42 22.82
N SER A 221 16.09 -14.82 22.25
CA SER A 221 15.22 -13.90 23.00
C SER A 221 14.18 -13.31 22.05
N SER A 222 12.90 -13.54 22.38
CA SER A 222 11.75 -13.04 21.64
C SER A 222 11.44 -11.61 22.08
N SER A 223 11.86 -10.60 21.32
CA SER A 223 11.35 -9.23 21.42
C SER A 223 10.21 -9.04 20.42
N GLN A 224 8.98 -9.13 20.94
CA GLN A 224 7.74 -8.78 20.23
C GLN A 224 7.79 -7.30 19.80
N GLN A 225 7.74 -7.02 18.49
CA GLN A 225 7.51 -5.67 17.97
C GLN A 225 6.28 -5.62 17.05
N ARG A 226 5.39 -4.68 17.38
CA ARG A 226 4.01 -4.54 16.95
C ARG A 226 3.93 -3.81 15.61
N HIS A 227 3.45 -4.47 14.57
CA HIS A 227 3.11 -3.86 13.27
C HIS A 227 1.62 -4.06 12.99
N GLY A 228 0.76 -3.08 13.29
CA GLY A 228 -0.67 -3.22 12.99
C GLY A 228 -1.45 -1.91 12.92
N GLY A 229 -0.81 -0.81 12.51
CA GLY A 229 -1.43 0.51 12.51
C GLY A 229 -1.84 1.10 11.16
N LEU A 230 -1.22 0.68 10.04
CA LEU A 230 -1.38 1.41 8.76
C LEU A 230 -2.15 0.69 7.65
N ILE A 231 -2.40 -0.62 7.77
CA ILE A 231 -3.16 -1.37 6.76
C ILE A 231 -4.67 -1.35 7.06
N GLU A 232 -5.06 -1.13 8.32
CA GLU A 232 -6.47 -0.99 8.70
C GLU A 232 -7.15 0.24 8.08
N LEU A 233 -6.42 1.36 7.95
CA LEU A 233 -6.98 2.58 7.36
C LEU A 233 -7.26 2.43 5.86
N ALA A 234 -6.45 1.64 5.15
CA ALA A 234 -6.63 1.36 3.73
C ALA A 234 -7.82 0.42 3.45
N MET A 235 -8.14 -0.49 4.38
CA MET A 235 -9.31 -1.38 4.27
C MET A 235 -10.63 -0.64 4.53
N THR A 236 -10.64 0.30 5.48
CA THR A 236 -11.77 1.23 5.67
C THR A 236 -11.93 2.15 4.46
N CYS A 237 -10.84 2.59 3.82
CA CYS A 237 -10.89 3.36 2.58
C CYS A 237 -11.47 2.55 1.41
N MET A 238 -11.23 1.24 1.29
CA MET A 238 -11.83 0.43 0.22
C MET A 238 -13.34 0.23 0.42
N MET A 239 -13.81 0.13 1.68
CA MET A 239 -15.24 0.23 2.00
C MET A 239 -15.80 1.62 1.67
N MET A 240 -15.03 2.69 1.89
CA MET A 240 -15.46 4.04 1.50
C MET A 240 -15.47 4.27 -0.02
N PHE A 241 -14.55 3.70 -0.81
CA PHE A 241 -14.53 3.92 -2.25
C PHE A 241 -15.69 3.24 -2.99
N VAL A 242 -16.31 2.20 -2.42
CA VAL A 242 -17.57 1.63 -2.95
C VAL A 242 -18.79 2.44 -2.48
N ILE A 243 -18.66 3.24 -1.41
CA ILE A 243 -19.77 4.00 -0.79
C ILE A 243 -19.80 5.48 -1.24
N VAL A 244 -18.69 6.04 -1.72
CA VAL A 244 -18.55 7.48 -2.01
C VAL A 244 -18.39 7.75 -3.51
N ASP A 245 -19.45 7.50 -4.27
CA ASP A 245 -19.69 8.15 -5.57
C ASP A 245 -21.20 8.44 -5.71
N ASN A 246 -21.73 9.26 -4.80
CA ASN A 246 -23.09 9.79 -4.92
C ASN A 246 -23.13 11.28 -4.54
N PRO A 247 -22.80 12.19 -5.47
CA PRO A 247 -23.12 13.61 -5.31
C PRO A 247 -24.58 13.83 -5.73
N TYR A 248 -25.31 14.62 -4.94
CA TYR A 248 -26.73 15.01 -5.06
C TYR A 248 -27.72 14.18 -4.24
N MET A 249 -28.02 14.68 -3.03
CA MET A 249 -29.38 14.61 -2.48
C MET A 249 -29.65 15.93 -1.73
N ALA A 250 -30.49 16.77 -2.34
CA ALA A 250 -31.19 17.85 -1.69
C ALA A 250 -32.68 17.46 -1.58
N SER A 251 -33.27 17.83 -0.45
CA SER A 251 -34.70 17.81 -0.11
C SER A 251 -35.39 16.45 0.09
N ALA A 252 -35.74 16.16 1.36
CA ALA A 252 -37.01 15.52 1.71
C ALA A 252 -37.40 15.92 3.15
N GLU A 253 -38.70 16.12 3.34
CA GLU A 253 -39.36 16.92 4.38
C GLU A 253 -39.37 16.33 5.80
N THR A 254 -39.42 17.23 6.77
CA THR A 254 -39.36 17.00 8.21
C THR A 254 -40.74 16.66 8.79
N THR A 255 -40.91 15.44 9.32
CA THR A 255 -42.00 15.13 10.27
C THR A 255 -41.45 14.90 11.66
N LYS A 256 -41.96 15.69 12.63
CA LYS A 256 -41.58 15.68 14.05
C LYS A 256 -42.11 14.45 14.79
N THR A 257 -41.28 13.86 15.64
CA THR A 257 -41.67 12.91 16.71
C THR A 257 -41.08 13.33 18.07
N PRO A 258 -41.72 12.97 19.20
CA PRO A 258 -41.64 13.73 20.45
C PRO A 258 -40.50 13.31 21.39
N ASP A 259 -40.19 14.26 22.27
CA ASP A 259 -39.07 14.30 23.22
C ASP A 259 -39.24 13.33 24.39
N LEU A 260 -38.24 12.47 24.63
CA LEU A 260 -38.15 11.58 25.79
C LEU A 260 -37.03 12.09 26.70
N SER A 261 -37.43 12.69 27.82
CA SER A 261 -36.57 13.31 28.83
C SER A 261 -35.63 12.30 29.48
N ILE A 262 -34.32 12.45 29.27
CA ILE A 262 -33.26 11.72 30.00
C ILE A 262 -32.83 12.58 31.20
N THR A 263 -33.01 12.04 32.41
CA THR A 263 -32.55 12.62 33.66
C THR A 263 -31.01 12.61 33.75
N LYS A 264 -30.44 13.75 34.16
CA LYS A 264 -29.00 14.03 34.20
C LYS A 264 -28.37 13.48 35.50
N PRO A 265 -27.26 12.72 35.47
CA PRO A 265 -26.54 12.33 36.67
C PRO A 265 -25.71 13.50 37.26
N PRO A 266 -25.33 13.45 38.54
CA PRO A 266 -24.79 14.59 39.27
C PRO A 266 -23.40 15.01 38.78
N SER A 267 -23.23 16.33 38.65
CA SER A 267 -22.08 16.98 38.04
C SER A 267 -20.97 17.28 39.05
N HIS A 268 -19.94 16.44 39.07
CA HIS A 268 -18.60 16.83 39.47
C HIS A 268 -17.59 16.34 38.43
N GLY A 269 -17.42 17.13 37.38
CA GLY A 269 -16.43 16.92 36.33
C GLY A 269 -16.21 18.23 35.59
N SER A 270 -14.96 18.54 35.24
CA SER A 270 -14.61 19.65 34.36
C SER A 270 -15.50 19.67 33.10
N PRO A 271 -15.81 20.85 32.54
CA PRO A 271 -16.67 20.93 31.35
C PRO A 271 -16.06 20.10 30.21
N THR A 272 -16.76 19.06 29.78
CA THR A 272 -16.31 18.22 28.67
C THR A 272 -16.49 19.00 27.38
N HIS A 273 -15.39 19.32 26.70
CA HIS A 273 -15.44 19.92 25.37
C HIS A 273 -15.75 18.84 24.34
N VAL A 274 -16.96 18.88 23.79
CA VAL A 274 -17.41 17.95 22.73
C VAL A 274 -17.32 18.68 21.39
N PHE A 275 -16.51 18.16 20.48
CA PHE A 275 -16.46 18.62 19.10
C PHE A 275 -17.44 17.81 18.24
N ARG A 276 -18.11 18.47 17.30
CA ARG A 276 -19.02 17.84 16.33
C ARG A 276 -18.65 18.27 14.92
N SER A 277 -19.10 17.50 13.93
CA SER A 277 -19.02 17.92 12.53
C SER A 277 -19.71 19.27 12.33
N LYS A 278 -19.21 20.05 11.37
CA LYS A 278 -19.89 21.27 10.92
C LYS A 278 -21.06 20.97 9.98
N LEU A 279 -21.09 19.77 9.40
CA LEU A 279 -22.19 19.30 8.57
C LEU A 279 -23.37 18.86 9.45
N PRO A 280 -24.61 18.98 8.97
CA PRO A 280 -25.77 18.48 9.69
C PRO A 280 -25.72 16.95 9.82
N ASP A 281 -26.31 16.44 10.91
CA ASP A 281 -26.54 15.01 11.04
C ASP A 281 -27.49 14.55 9.93
N ILE A 282 -27.11 13.46 9.26
CA ILE A 282 -27.93 12.83 8.21
C ILE A 282 -28.64 11.58 8.77
N PRO A 283 -29.84 11.25 8.29
CA PRO A 283 -30.46 9.98 8.62
C PRO A 283 -29.63 8.85 7.99
N ILE A 284 -29.17 7.92 8.82
CA ILE A 284 -28.40 6.75 8.37
C ILE A 284 -29.27 5.51 8.52
N SER A 285 -29.47 4.77 7.41
CA SER A 285 -30.23 3.52 7.35
C SER A 285 -29.47 2.34 7.97
N SER A 286 -29.01 2.51 9.21
CA SER A 286 -28.19 1.55 9.97
C SER A 286 -28.93 0.27 10.39
N HIS A 287 -30.20 0.14 10.02
CA HIS A 287 -31.01 -1.07 10.18
C HIS A 287 -30.90 -2.02 8.96
N PHE A 288 -30.39 -1.55 7.83
CA PHE A 288 -30.11 -2.42 6.69
C PHE A 288 -28.84 -3.24 6.91
N LEU A 289 -28.82 -4.42 6.30
CA LEU A 289 -27.59 -5.20 6.17
C LEU A 289 -26.67 -4.51 5.17
N LEU A 290 -25.36 -4.57 5.42
CA LEU A 290 -24.34 -3.95 4.57
C LEU A 290 -24.55 -4.17 3.06
N HIS A 291 -24.69 -5.43 2.62
CA HIS A 291 -24.91 -5.73 1.19
C HIS A 291 -26.23 -5.13 0.67
N THR A 292 -27.31 -5.13 1.46
CA THR A 292 -28.59 -4.50 1.09
C THR A 292 -28.43 -2.99 0.93
N TYR A 293 -27.70 -2.35 1.85
CA TYR A 293 -27.43 -0.91 1.79
C TYR A 293 -26.58 -0.55 0.56
N CYS A 294 -25.48 -1.27 0.33
CA CYS A 294 -24.59 -1.01 -0.82
C CYS A 294 -25.28 -1.22 -2.18
N PHE A 295 -26.23 -2.15 -2.28
CA PHE A 295 -26.97 -2.43 -3.51
C PHE A 295 -28.40 -1.85 -3.52
N GLU A 296 -28.76 -0.97 -2.58
CA GLU A 296 -30.12 -0.42 -2.44
C GLU A 296 -30.60 0.25 -3.74
N LYS A 297 -29.71 1.02 -4.38
CA LYS A 297 -29.96 1.74 -5.63
C LYS A 297 -29.46 1.02 -6.88
N MET A 298 -29.25 -0.30 -6.80
CA MET A 298 -28.70 -1.08 -7.91
C MET A 298 -29.51 -0.87 -9.21
N SER A 299 -30.83 -0.72 -9.14
CA SER A 299 -31.68 -0.53 -10.32
C SER A 299 -31.39 0.77 -11.09
N GLU A 300 -30.82 1.78 -10.42
CA GLU A 300 -30.44 3.05 -11.06
C GLU A 300 -29.10 2.97 -11.79
N PHE A 301 -28.25 1.99 -11.43
CA PHE A 301 -26.86 1.90 -11.87
C PHE A 301 -26.47 0.55 -12.45
N ALA A 302 -27.42 -0.35 -12.68
CA ALA A 302 -27.22 -1.74 -13.05
C ALA A 302 -26.14 -1.94 -14.13
N ASP A 303 -26.23 -1.18 -15.23
CA ASP A 303 -25.33 -1.31 -16.39
C ASP A 303 -24.03 -0.48 -16.26
N LYS A 304 -23.89 0.34 -15.20
CA LYS A 304 -22.68 1.15 -15.00
C LYS A 304 -21.53 0.28 -14.48
N ALA A 305 -20.31 0.66 -14.84
CA ALA A 305 -19.10 0.04 -14.30
C ALA A 305 -19.08 0.17 -12.77
N CYS A 306 -18.87 -0.96 -12.09
CA CYS A 306 -18.75 -1.06 -10.64
C CYS A 306 -17.30 -1.39 -10.25
N LEU A 307 -16.71 -2.41 -10.87
CA LEU A 307 -15.31 -2.82 -10.63
C LEU A 307 -14.54 -2.76 -11.94
N ILE A 308 -13.35 -2.15 -11.90
CA ILE A 308 -12.43 -2.10 -13.04
C ILE A 308 -11.07 -2.62 -12.56
N GLU A 309 -10.65 -3.76 -13.10
CA GLU A 309 -9.32 -4.31 -12.85
C GLU A 309 -8.28 -3.50 -13.63
N GLY A 310 -7.51 -2.67 -12.93
CA GLY A 310 -6.57 -1.74 -13.59
C GLY A 310 -5.46 -2.42 -14.40
N SER A 311 -5.09 -3.65 -14.08
CA SER A 311 -4.05 -4.42 -14.79
C SER A 311 -4.53 -5.04 -16.10
N THR A 312 -5.79 -5.50 -16.15
CA THR A 312 -6.37 -6.23 -17.28
C THR A 312 -7.32 -5.37 -18.11
N GLY A 313 -7.83 -4.29 -17.54
CA GLY A 313 -8.94 -3.50 -18.09
C GLY A 313 -10.30 -4.18 -17.97
N LYS A 314 -10.38 -5.38 -17.36
CA LYS A 314 -11.63 -6.10 -17.19
C LYS A 314 -12.58 -5.28 -16.31
N THR A 315 -13.80 -5.11 -16.78
CA THR A 315 -14.82 -4.31 -16.10
C THR A 315 -16.02 -5.19 -15.78
N TYR A 316 -16.56 -5.01 -14.58
CA TYR A 316 -17.80 -5.61 -14.13
C TYR A 316 -18.79 -4.50 -13.85
N SER A 317 -19.99 -4.61 -14.40
CA SER A 317 -21.11 -3.73 -14.07
C SER A 317 -21.63 -3.97 -12.64
N TYR A 318 -22.48 -3.08 -12.13
CA TYR A 318 -23.16 -3.28 -10.85
C TYR A 318 -24.03 -4.55 -10.86
N ALA A 319 -24.75 -4.80 -11.96
CA ALA A 319 -25.58 -5.98 -12.12
C ALA A 319 -24.76 -7.28 -12.11
N GLU A 320 -23.65 -7.32 -12.86
CA GLU A 320 -22.75 -8.47 -12.88
C GLU A 320 -22.09 -8.69 -11.53
N THR A 321 -21.61 -7.63 -10.89
CA THR A 321 -20.99 -7.69 -9.55
C THR A 321 -21.98 -8.26 -8.55
N HIS A 322 -23.21 -7.73 -8.49
CA HIS A 322 -24.24 -8.23 -7.58
C HIS A 322 -24.61 -9.70 -7.83
N LEU A 323 -24.71 -10.11 -9.11
CA LEU A 323 -24.95 -11.51 -9.48
C LEU A 323 -23.81 -12.41 -9.01
N ILE A 324 -22.54 -12.04 -9.26
CA ILE A 324 -21.39 -12.84 -8.83
C ILE A 324 -21.30 -12.92 -7.30
N CYS A 325 -21.63 -11.84 -6.58
CA CYS A 325 -21.72 -11.86 -5.11
C CYS A 325 -22.78 -12.86 -4.62
N ARG A 326 -23.97 -12.91 -5.24
CA ARG A 326 -25.01 -13.90 -4.93
C ARG A 326 -24.57 -15.33 -5.21
N LYS A 327 -23.93 -15.58 -6.36
CA LYS A 327 -23.37 -16.89 -6.67
C LYS A 327 -22.29 -17.28 -5.66
N THR A 328 -21.43 -16.34 -5.29
CA THR A 328 -20.39 -16.54 -4.27
C THR A 328 -21.01 -16.91 -2.92
N ALA A 329 -22.09 -16.24 -2.51
CA ALA A 329 -22.86 -16.57 -1.32
C ALA A 329 -23.44 -18.01 -1.36
N ALA A 330 -24.00 -18.42 -2.50
CA ALA A 330 -24.48 -19.79 -2.73
C ALA A 330 -23.35 -20.82 -2.65
N GLY A 331 -22.20 -20.52 -3.26
CA GLY A 331 -21.01 -21.38 -3.23
C GLY A 331 -20.45 -21.53 -1.81
N LEU A 332 -20.35 -20.44 -1.06
CA LEU A 332 -19.91 -20.47 0.35
C LEU A 332 -20.85 -21.34 1.20
N THR A 333 -22.17 -21.18 1.00
CA THR A 333 -23.18 -22.02 1.66
C THR A 333 -23.00 -23.49 1.31
N SER A 334 -22.78 -23.80 0.03
CA SER A 334 -22.56 -25.16 -0.48
C SER A 334 -21.29 -25.81 0.09
N LEU A 335 -20.29 -24.99 0.42
CA LEU A 335 -19.07 -25.45 1.10
C LEU A 335 -19.25 -25.63 2.61
N GLY A 336 -20.42 -25.30 3.16
CA GLY A 336 -20.80 -25.49 4.56
C GLY A 336 -20.57 -24.27 5.45
N ILE A 337 -20.28 -23.09 4.89
CA ILE A 337 -20.15 -21.83 5.65
C ILE A 337 -21.53 -21.40 6.14
N LYS A 338 -21.62 -21.03 7.41
CA LYS A 338 -22.86 -20.61 8.07
C LYS A 338 -22.73 -19.20 8.64
N LYS A 339 -23.86 -18.63 9.04
CA LYS A 339 -23.90 -17.36 9.80
C LYS A 339 -22.92 -17.40 10.98
N GLY A 340 -22.11 -16.36 11.11
CA GLY A 340 -21.10 -16.20 12.17
C GLY A 340 -19.78 -16.93 11.92
N ASP A 341 -19.69 -17.78 10.90
CA ASP A 341 -18.42 -18.39 10.51
C ASP A 341 -17.49 -17.37 9.87
N VAL A 342 -16.18 -17.53 10.11
CA VAL A 342 -15.17 -16.61 9.58
C VAL A 342 -14.51 -17.18 8.32
N VAL A 343 -14.53 -16.38 7.26
CA VAL A 343 -13.79 -16.62 6.02
C VAL A 343 -12.61 -15.64 5.98
N MET A 344 -11.41 -16.19 5.81
CA MET A 344 -10.19 -15.40 5.68
C MET A 344 -9.91 -15.08 4.22
N VAL A 345 -9.64 -13.81 3.93
CA VAL A 345 -9.23 -13.35 2.61
C VAL A 345 -7.76 -12.92 2.68
N LEU A 346 -6.89 -13.72 2.06
CA LEU A 346 -5.44 -13.52 1.92
C LEU A 346 -5.14 -13.14 0.47
N LEU A 347 -5.67 -11.99 0.02
CA LEU A 347 -5.58 -11.53 -1.36
C LEU A 347 -4.96 -10.14 -1.46
N GLN A 348 -4.39 -9.85 -2.61
CA GLN A 348 -4.19 -8.46 -3.06
C GLN A 348 -5.52 -7.87 -3.56
N ASN A 349 -5.53 -6.59 -3.90
CA ASN A 349 -6.70 -5.94 -4.50
C ASN A 349 -7.06 -6.61 -5.83
N CYS A 350 -8.24 -7.23 -5.88
CA CYS A 350 -8.82 -7.91 -7.04
C CYS A 350 -10.34 -7.93 -6.92
N ALA A 351 -11.05 -8.30 -7.99
CA ALA A 351 -12.51 -8.34 -7.99
C ALA A 351 -13.06 -9.44 -7.07
N GLU A 352 -12.36 -10.57 -7.00
CA GLU A 352 -12.68 -11.73 -6.16
C GLU A 352 -12.72 -11.38 -4.67
N PHE A 353 -11.91 -10.40 -4.23
CA PHE A 353 -12.00 -9.84 -2.87
C PHE A 353 -13.40 -9.27 -2.60
N VAL A 354 -13.93 -8.48 -3.53
CA VAL A 354 -15.26 -7.84 -3.39
C VAL A 354 -16.37 -8.89 -3.44
N PHE A 355 -16.25 -9.87 -4.35
CA PHE A 355 -17.22 -10.96 -4.48
C PHE A 355 -17.27 -11.82 -3.23
N ALA A 356 -16.12 -12.22 -2.70
CA ALA A 356 -16.01 -12.96 -1.43
C ALA A 356 -16.60 -12.15 -0.28
N PHE A 357 -16.28 -10.87 -0.20
CA PHE A 357 -16.71 -10.02 0.91
C PHE A 357 -18.22 -9.85 0.95
N MET A 358 -18.81 -9.42 -0.18
CA MET A 358 -20.25 -9.20 -0.28
C MET A 358 -21.02 -10.53 -0.24
N GLY A 359 -20.48 -11.58 -0.84
CA GLY A 359 -21.07 -12.92 -0.78
C GLY A 359 -21.14 -13.47 0.65
N ALA A 360 -20.08 -13.32 1.44
CA ALA A 360 -20.10 -13.67 2.86
C ALA A 360 -21.11 -12.84 3.65
N SER A 361 -21.20 -11.53 3.38
CA SER A 361 -22.19 -10.64 3.99
C SER A 361 -23.63 -11.10 3.74
N MET A 362 -23.94 -11.62 2.55
CA MET A 362 -25.29 -12.09 2.17
C MET A 362 -25.75 -13.33 2.95
N ILE A 363 -24.82 -14.08 3.56
CA ILE A 363 -25.12 -15.28 4.38
C ILE A 363 -24.85 -15.05 5.87
N GLY A 364 -24.52 -13.81 6.26
CA GLY A 364 -24.17 -13.45 7.64
C GLY A 364 -22.86 -14.07 8.12
N ALA A 365 -21.96 -14.47 7.20
CA ALA A 365 -20.60 -14.86 7.51
C ALA A 365 -19.72 -13.63 7.70
N VAL A 366 -18.58 -13.80 8.35
CA VAL A 366 -17.67 -12.71 8.72
C VAL A 366 -16.40 -12.81 7.90
N ILE A 367 -15.94 -11.70 7.33
CA ILE A 367 -14.65 -11.66 6.65
C ILE A 367 -13.57 -11.18 7.60
N THR A 368 -12.47 -11.93 7.70
CA THR A 368 -11.20 -11.39 8.19
C THR A 368 -10.24 -11.23 7.02
N THR A 369 -9.53 -10.11 6.98
CA THR A 369 -8.58 -9.82 5.90
C THR A 369 -7.16 -9.90 6.41
N VAL A 370 -6.27 -10.48 5.61
CA VAL A 370 -4.86 -10.66 5.95
C VAL A 370 -4.00 -10.14 4.83
N ASN A 371 -2.94 -9.41 5.18
CA ASN A 371 -1.98 -8.95 4.19
C ASN A 371 -1.27 -10.17 3.57
N PRO A 372 -1.33 -10.36 2.25
CA PRO A 372 -0.68 -11.49 1.58
C PRO A 372 0.84 -11.52 1.77
N PHE A 373 1.47 -10.42 2.19
CA PHE A 373 2.91 -10.36 2.48
C PHE A 373 3.30 -10.81 3.90
N TYR A 374 2.34 -11.10 4.78
CA TYR A 374 2.63 -11.68 6.10
C TYR A 374 3.33 -13.03 5.98
N THR A 375 4.13 -13.35 7.00
CA THR A 375 4.75 -14.67 7.17
C THR A 375 3.71 -15.72 7.54
N SER A 376 4.01 -17.00 7.33
CA SER A 376 3.11 -18.10 7.72
C SER A 376 2.69 -18.02 9.19
N ALA A 377 3.63 -17.69 10.08
CA ALA A 377 3.36 -17.56 11.50
C ALA A 377 2.37 -16.44 11.84
N GLU A 378 2.46 -15.30 11.14
CA GLU A 378 1.53 -14.19 11.31
C GLU A 378 0.14 -14.52 10.76
N VAL A 379 0.08 -15.16 9.58
CA VAL A 379 -1.17 -15.65 8.98
C VAL A 379 -1.86 -16.63 9.92
N PHE A 380 -1.16 -17.66 10.41
CA PHE A 380 -1.75 -18.66 11.30
C PHE A 380 -2.12 -18.11 12.68
N LYS A 381 -1.40 -17.10 13.16
CA LYS A 381 -1.79 -16.39 14.39
C LYS A 381 -3.16 -15.72 14.22
N GLN A 382 -3.40 -15.03 13.10
CA GLN A 382 -4.70 -14.43 12.81
C GLN A 382 -5.77 -15.49 12.50
N PHE A 383 -5.42 -16.55 11.77
CA PHE A 383 -6.29 -17.68 11.47
C PHE A 383 -6.87 -18.30 12.74
N ASN A 384 -6.00 -18.60 13.71
CA ASN A 384 -6.39 -19.18 15.00
C ASN A 384 -7.20 -18.19 15.85
N ALA A 385 -6.77 -16.92 15.92
CA ALA A 385 -7.46 -15.90 16.69
C ALA A 385 -8.87 -15.61 16.17
N SER A 386 -9.06 -15.68 14.84
CA SER A 386 -10.33 -15.45 14.17
C SER A 386 -11.19 -16.73 14.03
N LYS A 387 -10.65 -17.91 14.36
CA LYS A 387 -11.32 -19.21 14.16
C LYS A 387 -11.79 -19.39 12.70
N THR A 388 -10.91 -19.06 11.76
CA THR A 388 -11.18 -19.15 10.32
C THR A 388 -11.57 -20.58 9.92
N LYS A 389 -12.58 -20.71 9.05
CA LYS A 389 -13.04 -22.00 8.49
C LYS A 389 -12.67 -22.22 7.02
N LEU A 390 -12.42 -21.14 6.28
CA LEU A 390 -12.12 -21.15 4.86
C LEU A 390 -11.14 -20.02 4.55
N VAL A 391 -10.14 -20.28 3.72
CA VAL A 391 -9.22 -19.25 3.23
C VAL A 391 -9.43 -19.06 1.72
N ILE A 392 -9.51 -17.81 1.27
CA ILE A 392 -9.50 -17.43 -0.13
C ILE A 392 -8.20 -16.67 -0.40
N THR A 393 -7.41 -17.12 -1.38
CA THR A 393 -6.04 -16.66 -1.63
C THR A 393 -5.64 -16.75 -3.12
N GLN A 394 -4.41 -16.39 -3.45
CA GLN A 394 -3.75 -16.72 -4.73
C GLN A 394 -2.82 -17.92 -4.56
N SER A 395 -2.60 -18.67 -5.64
CA SER A 395 -1.77 -19.89 -5.69
C SER A 395 -0.36 -19.66 -5.13
N ASN A 396 0.24 -18.51 -5.43
CA ASN A 396 1.57 -18.10 -4.97
C ASN A 396 1.69 -17.90 -3.44
N TYR A 397 0.57 -17.81 -2.71
CA TYR A 397 0.55 -17.66 -1.25
C TYR A 397 0.13 -18.96 -0.53
N VAL A 398 -0.24 -20.01 -1.26
CA VAL A 398 -0.68 -21.29 -0.68
C VAL A 398 0.41 -21.93 0.17
N ASP A 399 1.69 -21.80 -0.20
CA ASP A 399 2.79 -22.35 0.58
C ASP A 399 2.90 -21.73 1.99
N LYS A 400 2.34 -20.52 2.21
CA LYS A 400 2.25 -19.92 3.55
C LYS A 400 1.22 -20.60 4.46
N LEU A 401 0.28 -21.32 3.85
CA LEU A 401 -0.78 -22.08 4.50
C LEU A 401 -0.42 -23.57 4.63
N ARG A 402 0.76 -23.97 4.13
CA ARG A 402 1.33 -25.30 4.34
C ARG A 402 2.27 -25.25 5.53
N ASP A 403 2.19 -26.28 6.36
CA ASP A 403 3.07 -26.42 7.50
C ASP A 403 3.70 -27.82 7.54
N PRO A 404 4.95 -27.96 7.08
CA PRO A 404 5.65 -29.24 7.09
C PRO A 404 6.06 -29.69 8.49
N ASP A 405 6.03 -28.79 9.49
CA ASP A 405 6.48 -29.07 10.86
C ASP A 405 5.32 -29.44 11.81
N ASP A 406 4.08 -29.57 11.30
CA ASP A 406 2.88 -29.92 12.07
C ASP A 406 2.59 -28.99 13.28
N LYS A 407 2.94 -27.71 13.19
CA LYS A 407 2.68 -26.65 14.19
C LYS A 407 1.31 -25.97 14.00
N TYR A 408 0.75 -26.02 12.80
CA TYR A 408 -0.45 -25.32 12.37
C TYR A 408 -1.48 -26.29 11.77
N PRO A 409 -2.78 -25.89 11.69
CA PRO A 409 -3.79 -26.67 10.99
C PRO A 409 -3.36 -27.05 9.57
N LYS A 410 -3.72 -28.25 9.13
CA LYS A 410 -3.32 -28.81 7.83
C LYS A 410 -4.32 -28.46 6.74
N LEU A 411 -3.82 -27.79 5.69
CA LEU A 411 -4.55 -27.53 4.46
C LEU A 411 -5.11 -28.83 3.86
N GLY A 412 -6.38 -28.83 3.46
CA GLY A 412 -7.05 -29.98 2.86
C GLY A 412 -7.58 -31.02 3.85
N GLN A 413 -7.16 -30.94 5.13
CA GLN A 413 -7.64 -31.81 6.21
C GLN A 413 -8.46 -31.02 7.23
N ASP A 414 -7.87 -29.98 7.82
CA ASP A 414 -8.50 -29.19 8.89
C ASP A 414 -9.31 -28.00 8.35
N PHE A 415 -8.90 -27.45 7.21
CA PHE A 415 -9.58 -26.34 6.55
C PHE A 415 -9.42 -26.40 5.03
N LYS A 416 -10.32 -25.72 4.31
CA LYS A 416 -10.32 -25.63 2.85
C LYS A 416 -9.65 -24.33 2.40
N VAL A 417 -9.01 -24.37 1.24
CA VAL A 417 -8.42 -23.21 0.56
C VAL A 417 -9.00 -23.08 -0.84
N ILE A 418 -9.37 -21.85 -1.20
CA ILE A 418 -9.82 -21.48 -2.53
C ILE A 418 -8.81 -20.52 -3.14
N THR A 419 -8.36 -20.81 -4.35
CA THR A 419 -7.46 -19.94 -5.12
C THR A 419 -8.22 -19.19 -6.22
N THR A 420 -7.88 -17.93 -6.44
CA THR A 420 -8.45 -17.09 -7.52
C THR A 420 -7.86 -17.40 -8.90
N ASP A 421 -6.74 -18.12 -8.91
CA ASP A 421 -5.99 -18.61 -10.07
C ASP A 421 -5.83 -20.15 -9.98
N ASP A 422 -5.09 -20.74 -10.92
CA ASP A 422 -4.95 -22.20 -11.05
C ASP A 422 -4.63 -22.88 -9.70
N PRO A 423 -5.49 -23.81 -9.24
CA PRO A 423 -5.38 -24.35 -7.90
C PRO A 423 -4.20 -25.32 -7.76
N PRO A 424 -3.30 -25.13 -6.77
CA PRO A 424 -2.35 -26.14 -6.38
C PRO A 424 -3.04 -27.39 -5.81
N PRO A 425 -2.30 -28.50 -5.58
CA PRO A 425 -2.83 -29.67 -4.88
C PRO A 425 -3.50 -29.30 -3.55
N ASP A 426 -4.61 -29.99 -3.26
CA ASP A 426 -5.45 -29.83 -2.06
C ASP A 426 -6.19 -28.48 -1.95
N CYS A 427 -6.14 -27.65 -3.00
CA CYS A 427 -6.89 -26.40 -3.12
C CYS A 427 -8.05 -26.53 -4.11
N LEU A 428 -9.03 -25.64 -3.97
CA LEU A 428 -10.17 -25.51 -4.86
C LEU A 428 -10.06 -24.21 -5.68
N HIS A 429 -10.66 -24.15 -6.86
CA HIS A 429 -10.69 -22.92 -7.68
C HIS A 429 -11.88 -22.02 -7.32
N PHE A 430 -11.72 -20.70 -7.44
CA PHE A 430 -12.75 -19.71 -7.12
C PHE A 430 -14.01 -19.82 -7.99
N SER A 431 -13.93 -20.44 -9.17
CA SER A 431 -15.11 -20.72 -10.00
C SER A 431 -16.17 -21.56 -9.29
N LEU A 432 -15.80 -22.40 -8.31
CA LEU A 432 -16.78 -23.10 -7.47
C LEU A 432 -17.70 -22.14 -6.69
N LEU A 433 -17.23 -20.91 -6.44
CA LEU A 433 -18.03 -19.85 -5.84
C LEU A 433 -18.70 -18.98 -6.92
N SER A 434 -17.93 -18.44 -7.86
CA SER A 434 -18.45 -17.44 -8.81
C SER A 434 -19.39 -18.00 -9.87
N GLU A 435 -19.35 -19.30 -10.14
CA GLU A 435 -20.21 -19.99 -11.12
C GLU A 435 -21.29 -20.86 -10.46
N CYS A 436 -21.39 -20.83 -9.12
CA CYS A 436 -22.42 -21.56 -8.40
C CYS A 436 -23.83 -21.12 -8.83
N ASN A 437 -24.79 -22.05 -8.82
CA ASN A 437 -26.17 -21.72 -9.12
C ASN A 437 -26.81 -21.03 -7.89
N ASP A 438 -27.33 -19.82 -8.08
CA ASP A 438 -27.92 -19.02 -7.02
C ASP A 438 -29.45 -19.20 -6.89
N THR A 439 -30.07 -20.09 -7.69
CA THR A 439 -31.52 -20.37 -7.64
C THR A 439 -31.98 -20.96 -6.30
N GLU A 440 -31.08 -21.61 -5.54
CA GLU A 440 -31.38 -22.18 -4.22
C GLU A 440 -31.08 -21.24 -3.05
N MET A 441 -30.61 -20.00 -3.29
CA MET A 441 -30.55 -18.96 -2.25
C MET A 441 -31.96 -18.40 -1.91
N VAL A 442 -32.91 -19.31 -1.71
CA VAL A 442 -34.24 -19.04 -1.22
C VAL A 442 -34.11 -18.69 0.26
N HIS A 443 -34.10 -17.39 0.55
CA HIS A 443 -34.59 -16.84 1.82
C HIS A 443 -34.08 -17.47 3.12
N ASN A 444 -32.80 -17.88 3.20
CA ASN A 444 -32.13 -18.02 4.51
C ASN A 444 -31.71 -16.66 5.11
N THR A 445 -32.31 -15.56 4.61
CA THR A 445 -32.33 -14.23 5.24
C THR A 445 -33.08 -14.19 6.58
N LEU A 446 -33.43 -15.34 7.15
CA LEU A 446 -34.10 -15.38 8.43
C LEU A 446 -33.07 -15.23 9.55
N SER A 447 -32.97 -13.97 9.98
CA SER A 447 -32.30 -13.44 11.16
C SER A 447 -30.81 -13.10 11.05
N ILE A 448 -30.35 -12.44 9.97
CA ILE A 448 -29.14 -11.60 10.10
C ILE A 448 -29.56 -10.30 10.82
N ASP A 449 -29.00 -10.05 11.99
CA ASP A 449 -29.21 -8.84 12.77
C ASP A 449 -28.20 -7.76 12.35
N PRO A 450 -28.58 -6.48 12.25
CA PRO A 450 -27.61 -5.42 11.94
C PRO A 450 -26.44 -5.33 12.93
N ASN A 451 -26.56 -5.86 14.15
CA ASN A 451 -25.49 -5.94 15.13
C ASN A 451 -24.62 -7.19 14.98
N ASP A 452 -24.93 -8.10 14.05
CA ASP A 452 -24.05 -9.22 13.74
C ASP A 452 -22.74 -8.71 13.10
N PRO A 453 -21.60 -9.34 13.39
CA PRO A 453 -20.33 -9.05 12.73
C PRO A 453 -20.40 -9.31 11.21
N VAL A 454 -19.78 -8.43 10.44
CA VAL A 454 -19.60 -8.59 8.98
C VAL A 454 -18.11 -8.56 8.60
N ALA A 455 -17.30 -7.83 9.35
CA ALA A 455 -15.86 -7.76 9.16
C ALA A 455 -15.11 -7.87 10.48
N LEU A 456 -13.93 -8.48 10.42
CA LEU A 456 -13.01 -8.69 11.52
C LEU A 456 -11.57 -8.34 11.10
N PRO A 457 -11.27 -7.07 10.79
CA PRO A 457 -9.89 -6.61 10.59
C PRO A 457 -9.08 -6.71 11.89
N PHE A 458 -7.77 -6.81 11.77
CA PHE A 458 -6.87 -6.89 12.92
C PHE A 458 -6.04 -5.62 13.07
N SER A 459 -6.12 -5.01 14.25
CA SER A 459 -5.34 -3.83 14.64
C SER A 459 -4.19 -4.23 15.54
N SER A 460 -3.08 -3.51 15.55
CA SER A 460 -2.10 -3.62 16.65
C SER A 460 -2.66 -3.11 17.98
N GLY A 461 -3.80 -2.42 17.96
CA GLY A 461 -4.37 -1.71 19.09
C GLY A 461 -3.43 -0.64 19.66
N THR A 462 -3.81 -0.06 20.80
CA THR A 462 -2.99 0.91 21.55
C THR A 462 -1.88 0.23 22.35
N THR A 463 -2.08 -1.04 22.73
CA THR A 463 -1.04 -1.95 23.20
C THR A 463 -1.41 -3.43 22.94
N GLY A 464 -0.44 -4.23 22.47
CA GLY A 464 -0.45 -5.68 22.59
C GLY A 464 -0.14 -6.43 21.30
N LEU A 465 -0.48 -7.73 21.29
CA LEU A 465 -0.60 -8.51 20.06
C LEU A 465 -1.79 -8.00 19.24
N PRO A 466 -1.81 -8.21 17.91
CA PRO A 466 -2.93 -7.78 17.09
C PRO A 466 -4.27 -8.34 17.58
N LYS A 467 -5.31 -7.49 17.61
CA LYS A 467 -6.65 -7.81 18.09
C LYS A 467 -7.65 -7.65 16.95
N GLY A 468 -8.56 -8.61 16.83
CA GLY A 468 -9.68 -8.52 15.90
C GLY A 468 -10.65 -7.42 16.33
N VAL A 469 -10.86 -6.43 15.47
CA VAL A 469 -11.85 -5.37 15.63
C VAL A 469 -13.16 -5.86 15.03
N VAL A 470 -14.18 -6.01 15.85
CA VAL A 470 -15.49 -6.48 15.38
C VAL A 470 -16.25 -5.31 14.77
N LEU A 471 -16.45 -5.37 13.46
CA LEU A 471 -17.29 -4.42 12.72
C LEU A 471 -18.60 -5.11 12.35
N THR A 472 -19.72 -4.50 12.73
CA THR A 472 -21.08 -5.01 12.47
C THR A 472 -21.67 -4.36 11.24
N HIS A 473 -22.72 -4.94 10.66
CA HIS A 473 -23.44 -4.31 9.54
C HIS A 473 -23.86 -2.86 9.90
N ARG A 474 -24.36 -2.65 11.12
CA ARG A 474 -24.77 -1.34 11.65
C ARG A 474 -23.59 -0.36 11.76
N SER A 475 -22.44 -0.81 12.25
CA SER A 475 -21.30 0.08 12.47
C SER A 475 -20.64 0.51 11.15
N VAL A 476 -20.67 -0.34 10.13
CA VAL A 476 -20.10 -0.03 8.81
C VAL A 476 -21.01 0.90 8.00
N ASN A 477 -22.33 0.82 8.20
CA ASN A 477 -23.28 1.72 7.54
C ASN A 477 -23.29 3.14 8.15
N ARG A 478 -22.68 3.36 9.32
CA ARG A 478 -22.58 4.65 10.01
C ARG A 478 -21.28 5.36 9.68
#